data_AF-A0A1I2FB40-F1
#
_entry.id   AF-A0A1I2FB40-F1
#
_cell.length_a   1.000
_cell.length_b   1.000
_cell.length_c   1.000
_cell.angle_alpha   90.00
_cell.angle_beta   90.00
_cell.angle_gamma   90.00
#
_symmetry.space_group_name_H-M   'P 1'
#
loop_
_entity.id
_entity.type
_entity.pdbx_description
1 polymer ?
#
loop_
_entity_poly.entity_id
_entity_poly.type
_entity_poly.pdbx_seq_one_letter_code
_entity_poly.pdbx_strand_id
1 'polypeptide(L)'
;MISDNPCKLTVRAIGIMSDFAHLTVCNGFFEDIAKGYECLEVWLPQGIYGITLKLDGHVIKENIRLEGDTYHEFKTPPIYSSLVAEKFESSREYYTSNAVRYSKEPTVNSGISDGGSIFLFFRYTDFVSSQELNKERRPLGDGFSLLDGSRKVLYRLLGNNIKEDLYNGWMAFNAVLSEGLYYLHYSGRSPNPAWENDQGLPAREIPLQVFKSKNSWQTQVFLTFGKGPIFPSMSIFIAPAEQGFNNNDESNYKIDGVRHKFHNGVYYVPEKVLREFEQGQWTSPMKGLLAAYVYFNSPENTYDNLFRNILKDLPAILGEETPDIKALQVLAAQYFKEPLPAVKISEPGMFLAGAKATIKASIKQPDIIPDDSPMENIADNLYCDMVWTSYLPDPLPLAEITTANIADVIERIIGSETSPEEIGKKLLNSRTVSTLLYYIDKLDNDTDINDLAGRLQIPPNVVRKTISHILSFSDSIKDIQQFNISKLKNLQ
;
A
#
# COMPACT_ATOMS: atom_id res chain seq x y z
N MET A 1 40.29 -39.51 14.11
CA MET A 1 39.38 -39.47 15.26
C MET A 1 38.85 -38.05 15.31
N ILE A 2 37.63 -37.83 14.83
CA ILE A 2 36.93 -36.54 15.04
C ILE A 2 36.56 -36.54 16.52
N SER A 3 36.91 -35.47 17.23
CA SER A 3 36.50 -35.30 18.63
C SER A 3 34.98 -35.24 18.68
N ASP A 4 34.33 -36.16 19.40
CA ASP A 4 32.86 -36.21 19.59
C ASP A 4 32.30 -35.05 20.42
N ASN A 5 33.14 -34.10 20.84
CA ASN A 5 32.66 -32.93 21.56
C ASN A 5 31.99 -31.95 20.58
N PRO A 6 30.68 -31.68 20.72
CA PRO A 6 30.02 -30.66 19.91
C PRO A 6 30.62 -29.29 20.19
N CYS A 7 30.80 -28.50 19.13
CA CYS A 7 31.24 -27.11 19.20
C CYS A 7 30.05 -26.18 18.99
N LYS A 8 30.03 -25.05 19.68
CA LYS A 8 29.02 -24.01 19.50
C LYS A 8 29.34 -23.19 18.25
N LEU A 9 28.46 -23.19 17.26
CA LEU A 9 28.48 -22.25 16.15
C LEU A 9 27.44 -21.15 16.42
N THR A 10 27.91 -19.90 16.49
CA THR A 10 27.07 -18.70 16.56
C THR A 10 27.20 -17.93 15.25
N VAL A 11 26.10 -17.76 14.54
CA VAL A 11 26.03 -17.02 13.28
C VAL A 11 25.17 -15.79 13.51
N ARG A 12 25.67 -14.61 13.16
CA ARG A 12 24.94 -13.35 13.34
C ARG A 12 24.94 -12.50 12.08
N ALA A 13 23.77 -12.04 11.65
CA ALA A 13 23.66 -10.98 10.67
C ALA A 13 23.93 -9.62 11.33
N ILE A 14 24.76 -8.80 10.71
CA ILE A 14 25.12 -7.45 11.15
C ILE A 14 24.82 -6.44 10.05
N GLY A 15 24.28 -5.29 10.43
CA GLY A 15 23.92 -4.21 9.51
C GLY A 15 22.45 -3.84 9.57
N ILE A 16 21.99 -3.09 8.58
CA ILE A 16 20.62 -2.58 8.52
C ILE A 16 19.68 -3.72 8.18
N MET A 17 18.52 -3.76 8.84
CA MET A 17 17.54 -4.83 8.65
C MET A 17 18.09 -6.24 8.96
N SER A 18 19.16 -6.35 9.75
CA SER A 18 19.68 -7.65 10.20
C SER A 18 18.64 -8.48 10.94
N ASP A 19 17.71 -7.82 11.63
CA ASP A 19 16.56 -8.44 12.30
C ASP A 19 15.72 -9.29 11.31
N PHE A 20 15.68 -8.93 10.03
CA PHE A 20 14.91 -9.62 8.98
C PHE A 20 15.75 -10.59 8.14
N ALA A 21 17.04 -10.71 8.42
CA ALA A 21 17.93 -11.61 7.70
C ALA A 21 17.65 -13.05 8.12
N HIS A 22 17.17 -13.86 7.18
CA HIS A 22 16.91 -15.28 7.42
C HIS A 22 18.21 -16.06 7.24
N LEU A 23 18.68 -16.69 8.31
CA LEU A 23 19.88 -17.49 8.36
C LEU A 23 19.51 -18.97 8.23
N THR A 24 20.31 -19.72 7.49
CA THR A 24 20.20 -21.18 7.40
C THR A 24 21.60 -21.79 7.48
N VAL A 25 21.76 -22.79 8.34
CA VAL A 25 22.98 -23.58 8.48
C VAL A 25 22.73 -24.96 7.87
N CYS A 26 23.59 -25.38 6.94
CA CYS A 26 23.52 -26.67 6.25
C CYS A 26 24.78 -27.51 6.55
N ASN A 27 24.63 -28.83 6.66
CA ASN A 27 25.78 -29.74 6.80
C ASN A 27 26.51 -29.97 5.47
N GLY A 28 27.59 -30.77 5.50
CA GLY A 28 28.33 -31.17 4.29
C GLY A 28 27.53 -32.00 3.26
N PHE A 29 26.31 -32.43 3.60
CA PHE A 29 25.36 -33.09 2.70
C PHE A 29 24.28 -32.13 2.18
N PHE A 30 24.41 -30.83 2.45
CA PHE A 30 23.44 -29.78 2.10
C PHE A 30 22.07 -29.93 2.78
N GLU A 31 21.99 -30.65 3.89
CA GLU A 31 20.77 -30.74 4.69
C GLU A 31 20.69 -29.54 5.64
N ASP A 32 19.51 -28.91 5.71
CA ASP A 32 19.25 -27.80 6.62
C ASP A 32 19.25 -28.30 8.08
N ILE A 33 20.23 -27.87 8.87
CA ILE A 33 20.36 -28.24 10.28
C ILE A 33 19.60 -27.25 11.18
N ALA A 34 19.66 -25.95 10.84
CA ALA A 34 19.02 -24.91 11.62
C ALA A 34 18.63 -23.71 10.76
N LYS A 35 17.57 -23.02 11.21
CA LYS A 35 17.00 -21.83 10.58
C LYS A 35 16.57 -20.84 11.65
N GLY A 36 16.73 -19.54 11.37
CA GLY A 36 16.36 -18.48 12.28
C GLY A 36 16.60 -17.11 11.68
N TYR A 37 16.40 -16.06 12.48
CA TYR A 37 16.51 -14.67 12.07
C TYR A 37 17.51 -13.94 12.96
N GLU A 38 18.27 -13.01 12.39
CA GLU A 38 19.32 -12.20 13.03
C GLU A 38 20.49 -13.01 13.62
N CYS A 39 20.23 -13.96 14.50
CA CYS A 39 21.20 -14.76 15.22
C CYS A 39 20.78 -16.23 15.28
N LEU A 40 21.73 -17.13 15.04
CA LEU A 40 21.56 -18.57 15.21
C LEU A 40 22.66 -19.10 16.11
N GLU A 41 22.27 -19.82 17.16
CA GLU A 41 23.18 -20.56 18.02
C GLU A 41 22.88 -22.05 17.94
N VAL A 42 23.86 -22.84 17.50
CA VAL A 42 23.71 -24.29 17.29
C VAL A 42 24.93 -25.05 17.79
N TRP A 43 24.71 -26.22 18.37
CA TRP A 43 25.78 -27.13 18.81
C TRP A 43 25.96 -28.22 17.76
N LEU A 44 27.12 -28.26 17.13
CA LEU A 44 27.40 -29.10 15.96
C LEU A 44 28.73 -29.84 16.12
N PRO A 45 28.87 -31.07 15.61
CA PRO A 45 30.17 -31.74 15.53
C PRO A 45 31.18 -30.92 14.73
N GLN A 46 32.49 -31.13 14.96
CA GLN A 46 33.51 -30.54 14.11
C GLN A 46 33.31 -30.96 12.65
N GLY A 47 33.44 -30.02 11.71
CA GLY A 47 33.11 -30.27 10.31
C GLY A 47 33.08 -29.01 9.44
N ILE A 48 32.62 -29.16 8.19
CA ILE A 48 32.39 -28.02 7.28
C ILE A 48 30.88 -27.80 7.17
N TYR A 49 30.45 -26.56 7.34
CA TYR A 49 29.06 -26.14 7.29
C TYR A 49 28.89 -25.02 6.28
N GLY A 50 27.81 -25.11 5.49
CA GLY A 50 27.37 -24.01 4.64
C GLY A 50 26.43 -23.10 5.42
N ILE A 51 26.61 -21.79 5.32
CA ILE A 51 25.69 -20.81 5.91
C ILE A 51 25.13 -19.96 4.79
N THR A 52 23.81 -19.79 4.81
CA THR A 52 23.09 -18.94 3.86
C THR A 52 22.38 -17.82 4.61
N LEU A 53 22.63 -16.57 4.20
CA LEU A 53 21.83 -15.41 4.57
C LEU A 53 20.89 -15.06 3.42
N LYS A 54 19.59 -14.89 3.70
CA LYS A 54 18.60 -14.37 2.76
C LYS A 54 17.99 -13.07 3.28
N LEU A 55 18.06 -12.01 2.49
CA LEU A 55 17.46 -10.71 2.80
C LEU A 55 17.04 -10.01 1.50
N ASP A 56 15.76 -9.65 1.37
CA ASP A 56 15.18 -8.90 0.24
C ASP A 56 15.64 -9.37 -1.15
N GLY A 57 15.57 -10.68 -1.38
CA GLY A 57 15.95 -11.31 -2.66
C GLY A 57 17.46 -11.57 -2.81
N HIS A 58 18.30 -10.95 -1.98
CA HIS A 58 19.72 -11.26 -1.91
C HIS A 58 19.95 -12.56 -1.16
N VAL A 59 20.85 -13.39 -1.68
CA VAL A 59 21.29 -14.65 -1.08
C VAL A 59 22.81 -14.61 -1.00
N ILE A 60 23.35 -14.61 0.22
CA ILE A 60 24.79 -14.68 0.48
C ILE A 60 25.07 -16.07 1.06
N LYS A 61 26.10 -16.76 0.52
CA LYS A 61 26.51 -18.09 0.97
C LYS A 61 27.98 -18.10 1.34
N GLU A 62 28.30 -18.61 2.51
CA GLU A 62 29.68 -18.83 2.96
C GLU A 62 29.84 -20.23 3.53
N ASN A 63 31.06 -20.76 3.51
CA ASN A 63 31.39 -22.04 4.12
C ASN A 63 32.30 -21.80 5.33
N ILE A 64 31.99 -22.45 6.44
CA ILE A 64 32.77 -22.38 7.67
C ILE A 64 33.27 -23.76 8.03
N ARG A 65 34.55 -23.82 8.40
CA ARG A 65 35.14 -25.00 9.03
C ARG A 65 35.08 -24.84 10.54
N LEU A 66 34.28 -25.68 11.19
CA LEU A 66 34.09 -25.70 12.63
C LEU A 66 35.12 -26.64 13.28
N GLU A 67 36.14 -26.06 13.92
CA GLU A 67 37.16 -26.80 14.68
C GLU A 67 37.03 -26.62 16.19
N GLY A 68 36.24 -25.64 16.61
CA GLY A 68 35.97 -25.27 17.99
C GLY A 68 34.80 -24.29 18.04
N ASP A 69 34.46 -23.77 19.21
CA ASP A 69 33.43 -22.74 19.34
C ASP A 69 33.76 -21.56 18.41
N THR A 70 32.83 -21.23 17.53
CA THR A 70 33.04 -20.27 16.45
C THR A 70 31.92 -19.24 16.44
N TYR A 71 32.31 -17.97 16.38
CA TYR A 71 31.41 -16.84 16.16
C TYR A 71 31.67 -16.26 14.78
N HIS A 72 30.61 -16.08 13.99
CA HIS A 72 30.71 -15.62 12.62
C HIS A 72 29.66 -14.56 12.31
N GLU A 73 30.08 -13.49 11.64
CA GLU A 73 29.22 -12.36 11.29
C GLU A 73 29.03 -12.24 9.78
N PHE A 74 27.78 -12.15 9.35
CA PHE A 74 27.38 -11.84 7.98
C PHE A 74 27.00 -10.37 7.88
N LYS A 75 27.67 -9.60 7.02
CA LYS A 75 27.20 -8.26 6.67
C LYS A 75 25.95 -8.37 5.80
N THR A 76 24.89 -7.65 6.18
CA THR A 76 23.70 -7.54 5.35
C THR A 76 24.03 -6.80 4.04
N PRO A 77 23.37 -7.15 2.92
CA PRO A 77 23.48 -6.38 1.69
C PRO A 77 23.04 -4.92 1.88
N PRO A 78 23.48 -3.99 1.00
CA PRO A 78 22.96 -2.63 0.99
C PRO A 78 21.45 -2.64 0.73
N ILE A 79 20.74 -1.75 1.42
CA ILE A 79 19.29 -1.59 1.29
C ILE A 79 18.97 -0.32 0.51
N TYR A 80 18.05 -0.45 -0.44
CA TYR A 80 17.50 0.63 -1.24
C TYR A 80 16.03 0.80 -0.88
N SER A 81 15.61 2.03 -0.58
CA SER A 81 14.24 2.35 -0.17
C SER A 81 13.87 3.75 -0.65
N SER A 82 12.58 4.07 -0.77
CA SER A 82 12.15 5.46 -1.00
C SER A 82 12.44 6.37 0.20
N LEU A 83 12.44 5.79 1.41
CA LEU A 83 12.81 6.45 2.64
C LEU A 83 14.25 6.96 2.56
N VAL A 84 14.46 8.21 2.98
CA VAL A 84 15.77 8.88 2.95
C VAL A 84 16.42 8.84 4.33
N ALA A 85 16.58 7.64 4.87
CA ALA A 85 17.18 7.41 6.17
C ALA A 85 18.70 7.18 6.06
N GLU A 86 19.48 7.72 6.99
CA GLU A 86 20.94 7.93 6.88
C GLU A 86 21.72 6.66 6.52
N LYS A 87 21.31 5.50 7.05
CA LYS A 87 22.03 4.26 6.83
C LYS A 87 21.74 3.62 5.45
N PHE A 88 20.66 3.99 4.76
CA PHE A 88 20.34 3.39 3.45
C PHE A 88 21.28 3.85 2.33
N GLU A 89 21.60 2.93 1.42
CA GLU A 89 22.56 3.19 0.33
C GLU A 89 22.04 4.25 -0.65
N SER A 90 20.72 4.30 -0.82
CA SER A 90 20.05 5.30 -1.65
C SER A 90 19.93 6.69 -1.01
N SER A 91 20.34 6.85 0.25
CA SER A 91 20.24 8.12 0.96
C SER A 91 21.47 8.98 0.69
N ARG A 92 21.20 10.26 0.41
CA ARG A 92 22.22 11.27 0.15
C ARG A 92 21.93 12.48 1.02
N GLU A 93 22.97 13.25 1.38
CA GLU A 93 22.83 14.42 2.26
C GLU A 93 21.80 15.43 1.73
N TYR A 94 21.80 15.67 0.42
CA TYR A 94 20.86 16.58 -0.24
C TYR A 94 19.40 16.08 -0.23
N TYR A 95 19.14 14.79 -0.03
CA TYR A 95 17.79 14.29 0.21
C TYR A 95 17.41 14.36 1.68
N THR A 96 18.29 13.83 2.55
CA THR A 96 18.02 13.70 3.99
C THR A 96 17.81 15.06 4.65
N SER A 97 18.71 16.02 4.42
CA SER A 97 18.62 17.38 5.00
C SER A 97 17.34 18.11 4.57
N ASN A 98 16.95 18.02 3.30
CA ASN A 98 15.75 18.66 2.79
C ASN A 98 14.48 17.96 3.27
N ALA A 99 14.45 16.64 3.38
CA ALA A 99 13.32 15.92 3.95
C ALA A 99 13.13 16.27 5.44
N VAL A 100 14.21 16.30 6.22
CA VAL A 100 14.16 16.72 7.64
C VAL A 100 13.68 18.16 7.76
N ARG A 101 14.17 19.07 6.92
CA ARG A 101 13.77 20.47 6.93
C ARG A 101 12.29 20.66 6.57
N TYR A 102 11.87 20.20 5.39
CA TYR A 102 10.53 20.48 4.88
C TYR A 102 9.44 19.63 5.50
N SER A 103 9.77 18.56 6.21
CA SER A 103 8.81 17.90 7.11
C SER A 103 8.41 18.77 8.31
N LYS A 104 9.25 19.75 8.70
CA LYS A 104 8.96 20.70 9.78
C LYS A 104 8.48 22.06 9.29
N GLU A 105 8.92 22.47 8.10
CA GLU A 105 8.53 23.73 7.48
C GLU A 105 7.41 23.49 6.45
N PRO A 106 6.15 23.93 6.72
CA PRO A 106 5.08 23.84 5.74
C PRO A 106 5.47 24.54 4.43
N THR A 107 5.23 23.88 3.31
CA THR A 107 5.45 24.47 1.97
C THR A 107 4.27 25.34 1.55
N VAL A 108 3.09 25.11 2.14
CA VAL A 108 1.88 25.91 1.97
C VAL A 108 1.39 26.47 3.30
N ASN A 109 0.80 27.67 3.24
CA ASN A 109 0.05 28.22 4.36
C ASN A 109 -1.44 27.87 4.19
N SER A 110 -1.93 26.90 4.95
CA SER A 110 -3.34 26.49 4.93
C SER A 110 -4.24 27.39 5.78
N GLY A 111 -3.68 28.30 6.58
CA GLY A 111 -4.42 29.06 7.60
C GLY A 111 -4.88 28.22 8.80
N ILE A 112 -4.48 26.94 8.87
CA ILE A 112 -4.79 26.03 9.97
C ILE A 112 -3.54 25.91 10.85
N SER A 113 -3.66 26.23 12.14
CA SER A 113 -2.58 26.05 13.12
C SER A 113 -2.72 24.75 13.92
N ASP A 114 -3.96 24.31 14.17
CA ASP A 114 -4.27 23.27 15.15
C ASP A 114 -4.78 21.99 14.45
N GLY A 115 -3.95 21.45 13.56
CA GLY A 115 -4.26 20.28 12.75
C GLY A 115 -3.16 19.23 12.75
N GLY A 116 -3.44 18.09 12.13
CA GLY A 116 -2.39 17.17 11.70
C GLY A 116 -1.70 17.71 10.44
N SER A 117 -0.76 16.97 9.88
CA SER A 117 -0.13 17.37 8.61
C SER A 117 0.11 16.21 7.66
N ILE A 118 0.19 16.53 6.37
CA ILE A 118 0.69 15.61 5.33
C ILE A 118 2.01 16.16 4.83
N PHE A 119 3.05 15.33 4.91
CA PHE A 119 4.34 15.57 4.31
C PHE A 119 4.56 14.58 3.16
N LEU A 120 4.89 15.08 1.98
CA LEU A 120 5.23 14.26 0.82
C LEU A 120 6.67 14.57 0.39
N PHE A 121 7.45 13.54 0.13
CA PHE A 121 8.81 13.67 -0.38
C PHE A 121 9.04 12.74 -1.56
N PHE A 122 9.19 13.32 -2.74
CA PHE A 122 9.42 12.59 -4.00
C PHE A 122 10.85 12.76 -4.43
N ARG A 123 11.48 11.71 -4.95
CA ARG A 123 12.87 11.76 -5.41
C ARG A 123 13.20 10.74 -6.47
N TYR A 124 14.27 10.99 -7.21
CA TYR A 124 14.96 9.92 -7.94
C TYR A 124 15.81 9.06 -7.00
N THR A 125 16.24 7.89 -7.46
CA THR A 125 17.14 7.00 -6.69
C THR A 125 18.44 7.70 -6.31
N ASP A 126 19.00 8.48 -7.24
CA ASP A 126 20.23 9.26 -7.09
C ASP A 126 20.32 10.38 -8.14
N PHE A 127 21.36 11.20 -8.01
CA PHE A 127 21.67 12.30 -8.93
C PHE A 127 21.85 11.85 -10.39
N VAL A 128 22.55 10.74 -10.63
CA VAL A 128 22.84 10.26 -12.00
C VAL A 128 21.53 9.89 -12.69
N SER A 129 20.70 9.12 -12.00
CA SER A 129 19.37 8.72 -12.44
C SER A 129 18.48 9.94 -12.71
N SER A 130 18.54 10.98 -11.87
CA SER A 130 17.82 12.24 -12.10
C SER A 130 18.24 12.90 -13.42
N GLN A 131 19.55 13.02 -13.68
CA GLN A 131 20.06 13.63 -14.92
C GLN A 131 19.74 12.81 -16.17
N GLU A 132 19.76 11.48 -16.07
CA GLU A 132 19.51 10.59 -17.19
C GLU A 132 18.02 10.48 -17.55
N LEU A 133 17.17 10.37 -16.53
CA LEU A 133 15.74 10.10 -16.70
C LEU A 133 14.91 11.39 -16.85
N ASN A 134 15.38 12.52 -16.33
CA ASN A 134 14.68 13.80 -16.36
C ASN A 134 15.45 14.89 -17.12
N LYS A 135 15.89 14.59 -18.35
CA LYS A 135 16.63 15.53 -19.20
C LYS A 135 15.91 16.85 -19.44
N GLU A 136 14.57 16.80 -19.49
CA GLU A 136 13.70 17.97 -19.68
C GLU A 136 13.45 18.78 -18.40
N ARG A 137 13.96 18.30 -17.24
CA ARG A 137 13.80 18.93 -15.93
C ARG A 137 12.33 19.22 -15.59
N ARG A 138 11.46 18.23 -15.80
CA ARG A 138 10.05 18.34 -15.41
C ARG A 138 9.91 18.24 -13.89
N PRO A 139 9.00 19.01 -13.26
CA PRO A 139 8.68 18.88 -11.85
C PRO A 139 8.25 17.46 -11.48
N LEU A 140 8.74 16.97 -10.35
CA LEU A 140 8.36 15.64 -9.81
C LEU A 140 6.89 15.57 -9.39
N GLY A 141 6.31 16.71 -9.02
CA GLY A 141 4.89 16.81 -8.67
C GLY A 141 3.97 17.01 -9.87
N ASP A 142 4.48 16.97 -11.11
CA ASP A 142 3.65 17.04 -12.30
C ASP A 142 2.64 15.87 -12.35
N GLY A 143 1.38 16.20 -12.64
CA GLY A 143 0.25 15.28 -12.56
C GLY A 143 -0.21 14.91 -11.14
N PHE A 144 0.43 15.41 -10.08
CA PHE A 144 0.00 15.15 -8.71
C PHE A 144 -0.84 16.29 -8.11
N SER A 145 -1.85 15.91 -7.33
CA SER A 145 -2.67 16.83 -6.54
C SER A 145 -3.08 16.19 -5.22
N LEU A 146 -3.25 17.01 -4.18
CA LEU A 146 -3.87 16.63 -2.93
C LEU A 146 -5.34 17.05 -2.95
N LEU A 147 -6.23 16.10 -2.72
CA LEU A 147 -7.67 16.30 -2.63
C LEU A 147 -8.15 16.15 -1.18
N ASP A 148 -9.25 16.82 -0.82
CA ASP A 148 -9.98 16.54 0.43
C ASP A 148 -10.83 15.26 0.32
N GLY A 149 -11.48 14.87 1.42
CA GLY A 149 -12.37 13.71 1.47
C GLY A 149 -13.59 13.78 0.53
N SER A 150 -13.96 14.98 0.07
CA SER A 150 -14.99 15.20 -0.96
C SER A 150 -14.41 15.23 -2.39
N ARG A 151 -13.14 14.86 -2.55
CA ARG A 151 -12.37 14.85 -3.81
C ARG A 151 -12.23 16.22 -4.47
N LYS A 152 -12.36 17.31 -3.70
CA LYS A 152 -12.05 18.66 -4.20
C LYS A 152 -10.53 18.88 -4.15
N VAL A 153 -9.99 19.41 -5.25
CA VAL A 153 -8.56 19.75 -5.33
C VAL A 153 -8.24 20.86 -4.34
N LEU A 154 -7.38 20.56 -3.35
CA LEU A 154 -6.86 21.55 -2.41
C LEU A 154 -5.56 22.16 -2.94
N TYR A 155 -4.63 21.30 -3.34
CA TYR A 155 -3.31 21.72 -3.81
C TYR A 155 -2.89 20.89 -5.00
N ARG A 156 -2.47 21.55 -6.09
CA ARG A 156 -1.64 20.91 -7.11
C ARG A 156 -0.20 20.90 -6.62
N LEU A 157 0.52 19.79 -6.77
CA LEU A 157 1.91 19.67 -6.30
C LEU A 157 2.89 20.34 -7.28
N LEU A 158 2.66 21.61 -7.57
CA LEU A 158 3.42 22.40 -8.55
C LEU A 158 3.59 23.84 -8.07
N GLY A 159 4.61 24.51 -8.60
CA GLY A 159 4.86 25.93 -8.38
C GLY A 159 5.03 26.26 -6.89
N ASN A 160 4.27 27.23 -6.40
CA ASN A 160 4.43 27.78 -5.04
C ASN A 160 3.99 26.83 -3.92
N ASN A 161 3.32 25.72 -4.24
CA ASN A 161 2.86 24.77 -3.23
C ASN A 161 3.96 23.80 -2.77
N ILE A 162 5.06 23.70 -3.52
CA ILE A 162 6.12 22.74 -3.29
C ILE A 162 7.47 23.43 -3.09
N LYS A 163 8.43 22.66 -2.61
CA LYS A 163 9.86 22.98 -2.68
C LYS A 163 10.53 21.89 -3.48
N GLU A 164 11.32 22.26 -4.47
CA GLU A 164 11.94 21.27 -5.35
C GLU A 164 13.34 21.70 -5.77
N ASP A 165 14.13 20.69 -6.11
CA ASP A 165 15.42 20.83 -6.76
C ASP A 165 15.47 19.84 -7.92
N LEU A 166 15.23 20.37 -9.13
CA LEU A 166 15.22 19.58 -10.35
C LEU A 166 16.61 19.05 -10.72
N TYR A 167 17.68 19.65 -10.20
CA TYR A 167 19.04 19.21 -10.47
C TYR A 167 19.38 18.00 -9.60
N ASN A 168 19.16 18.10 -8.29
CA ASN A 168 19.37 17.00 -7.35
C ASN A 168 18.24 15.96 -7.37
N GLY A 169 17.12 16.26 -8.04
CA GLY A 169 16.07 15.30 -8.32
C GLY A 169 15.15 15.01 -7.14
N TRP A 170 14.71 16.03 -6.39
CA TRP A 170 13.75 15.86 -5.30
C TRP A 170 12.68 16.97 -5.26
N MET A 171 11.55 16.65 -4.62
CA MET A 171 10.45 17.56 -4.31
C MET A 171 9.91 17.26 -2.90
N ALA A 172 9.54 18.30 -2.19
CA ALA A 172 8.88 18.26 -0.89
C ALA A 172 7.58 19.08 -0.93
N PHE A 173 6.56 18.54 -0.26
CA PHE A 173 5.30 19.21 0.04
C PHE A 173 4.96 19.00 1.51
N ASN A 174 4.50 20.03 2.21
CA ASN A 174 4.04 19.93 3.58
C ASN A 174 2.88 20.89 3.83
N ALA A 175 1.75 20.35 4.29
CA ALA A 175 0.57 21.12 4.65
C ALA A 175 0.01 20.68 6.00
N VAL A 176 -0.29 21.66 6.86
CA VAL A 176 -1.12 21.46 8.06
C VAL A 176 -2.58 21.44 7.62
N LEU A 177 -3.32 20.41 8.02
CA LEU A 177 -4.66 20.12 7.53
C LEU A 177 -5.59 19.76 8.68
N SER A 178 -6.88 19.94 8.46
CA SER A 178 -7.90 19.42 9.37
C SER A 178 -7.82 17.89 9.42
N GLU A 179 -8.30 17.31 10.52
CA GLU A 179 -8.51 15.87 10.61
C GLU A 179 -9.46 15.40 9.51
N GLY A 180 -9.14 14.25 8.92
CA GLY A 180 -10.00 13.60 7.94
C GLY A 180 -9.21 12.82 6.90
N LEU A 181 -9.97 12.27 5.95
CA LEU A 181 -9.44 11.58 4.79
C LEU A 181 -9.07 12.59 3.70
N TYR A 182 -7.93 12.32 3.05
CA TYR A 182 -7.42 13.04 1.91
C TYR A 182 -7.00 12.04 0.84
N TYR A 183 -6.83 12.50 -0.39
CA TYR A 183 -6.36 11.64 -1.48
C TYR A 183 -5.15 12.27 -2.17
N LEU A 184 -4.07 11.49 -2.29
CA LEU A 184 -3.01 11.79 -3.24
C LEU A 184 -3.45 11.30 -4.62
N HIS A 185 -3.84 12.23 -5.48
CA HIS A 185 -4.28 11.97 -6.84
C HIS A 185 -3.12 12.14 -7.81
N TYR A 186 -2.93 11.13 -8.67
CA TYR A 186 -2.06 11.16 -9.83
C TYR A 186 -2.90 11.05 -11.10
N SER A 187 -2.80 12.04 -12.00
CA SER A 187 -3.59 12.10 -13.23
C SER A 187 -3.19 11.07 -14.30
N GLY A 188 -2.13 10.31 -14.06
CA GLY A 188 -1.53 9.45 -15.08
C GLY A 188 -0.58 10.22 -16.00
N ARG A 189 0.10 9.47 -16.86
CA ARG A 189 1.03 9.98 -17.88
C ARG A 189 0.87 9.18 -19.15
N SER A 190 0.71 9.86 -20.27
CA SER A 190 0.69 9.22 -21.59
C SER A 190 2.04 8.55 -21.93
N PRO A 191 2.05 7.53 -22.79
CA PRO A 191 3.27 6.96 -23.36
C PRO A 191 4.21 8.04 -23.89
N ASN A 192 5.49 7.97 -23.52
CA ASN A 192 6.54 8.82 -24.08
C ASN A 192 7.23 8.06 -25.22
N PRO A 193 7.11 8.52 -26.48
CA PRO A 193 7.70 7.82 -27.63
C PRO A 193 9.23 7.79 -27.60
N ALA A 194 9.89 8.63 -26.79
CA ALA A 194 11.33 8.60 -26.61
C ALA A 194 11.82 7.45 -25.71
N TRP A 195 10.90 6.74 -25.04
CA TRP A 195 11.23 5.66 -24.12
C TRP A 195 10.77 4.32 -24.70
N GLU A 196 11.74 3.43 -24.91
CA GLU A 196 11.46 2.09 -25.41
C GLU A 196 10.47 1.35 -24.49
N ASN A 197 9.43 0.78 -25.10
CA ASN A 197 8.34 0.03 -24.46
C ASN A 197 7.53 0.81 -23.41
N ASP A 198 7.56 2.14 -23.42
CA ASP A 198 6.78 2.93 -22.48
C ASP A 198 5.28 2.89 -22.80
N GLN A 199 4.49 2.34 -21.88
CA GLN A 199 3.04 2.25 -21.97
C GLN A 199 2.33 3.42 -21.26
N GLY A 200 3.10 4.40 -20.76
CA GLY A 200 2.59 5.42 -19.87
C GLY A 200 2.33 4.85 -18.47
N LEU A 201 1.67 5.66 -17.65
CA LEU A 201 1.23 5.27 -16.31
C LEU A 201 -0.24 5.64 -16.13
N PRO A 202 -1.08 4.73 -15.62
CA PRO A 202 -2.48 5.04 -15.41
C PRO A 202 -2.66 6.05 -14.27
N ALA A 203 -3.82 6.71 -14.25
CA ALA A 203 -4.24 7.54 -13.13
C ALA A 203 -4.39 6.69 -11.86
N ARG A 204 -4.17 7.31 -10.70
CA ARG A 204 -4.23 6.64 -9.41
C ARG A 204 -4.66 7.58 -8.30
N GLU A 205 -5.54 7.15 -7.43
CA GLU A 205 -5.79 7.80 -6.13
C GLU A 205 -5.33 6.90 -4.99
N ILE A 206 -4.77 7.53 -3.96
CA ILE A 206 -4.21 6.87 -2.76
C ILE A 206 -4.78 7.59 -1.53
N PRO A 207 -5.60 6.92 -0.70
CA PRO A 207 -6.12 7.51 0.52
C PRO A 207 -4.99 7.78 1.52
N LEU A 208 -5.01 8.97 2.11
CA LEU A 208 -4.09 9.42 3.15
C LEU A 208 -4.92 9.97 4.31
N GLN A 209 -4.65 9.53 5.53
CA GLN A 209 -5.37 10.00 6.71
C GLN A 209 -4.60 11.14 7.39
N VAL A 210 -5.32 12.19 7.78
CA VAL A 210 -4.84 13.19 8.75
C VAL A 210 -5.55 12.91 10.07
N PHE A 211 -4.78 12.66 11.11
CA PHE A 211 -5.30 12.26 12.42
C PHE A 211 -5.32 13.45 13.37
N LYS A 212 -6.40 13.57 14.15
CA LYS A 212 -6.44 14.47 15.31
C LYS A 212 -5.98 13.70 16.52
N SER A 213 -4.87 14.11 17.09
CA SER A 213 -4.51 13.65 18.42
C SER A 213 -3.93 14.83 19.19
N LYS A 214 -3.84 14.67 20.52
CA LYS A 214 -3.17 15.62 21.40
C LYS A 214 -1.74 15.98 20.97
N ASN A 215 -1.12 15.14 20.12
CA ASN A 215 0.26 15.27 19.69
C ASN A 215 0.41 15.76 18.24
N SER A 216 -0.69 16.07 17.53
CA SER A 216 -0.74 16.43 16.11
C SER A 216 0.10 15.50 15.24
N TRP A 217 -0.48 14.41 14.72
CA TRP A 217 0.27 13.48 13.88
C TRP A 217 0.56 14.05 12.49
N GLN A 218 1.71 13.68 11.92
CA GLN A 218 2.08 13.90 10.53
C GLN A 218 2.11 12.57 9.79
N THR A 219 1.35 12.50 8.70
CA THR A 219 1.41 11.41 7.73
C THR A 219 2.50 11.74 6.71
N GLN A 220 3.59 10.98 6.73
CA GLN A 220 4.78 11.20 5.91
C GLN A 220 4.82 10.17 4.79
N VAL A 221 4.86 10.63 3.54
CA VAL A 221 4.85 9.78 2.34
C VAL A 221 6.13 9.99 1.55
N PHE A 222 6.87 8.91 1.30
CA PHE A 222 8.07 8.89 0.47
C PHE A 222 7.79 8.11 -0.81
N LEU A 223 8.23 8.64 -1.96
CA LEU A 223 8.02 7.99 -3.25
C LEU A 223 9.25 8.14 -4.15
N THR A 224 9.73 7.02 -4.70
CA THR A 224 10.82 7.02 -5.67
C THR A 224 10.31 7.16 -7.09
N PHE A 225 11.07 7.87 -7.92
CA PHE A 225 10.84 8.07 -9.34
C PHE A 225 11.92 7.36 -10.17
N GLY A 226 11.46 6.75 -11.26
CA GLY A 226 12.27 6.34 -12.39
C GLY A 226 11.84 7.14 -13.62
N LYS A 227 11.36 6.48 -14.66
CA LYS A 227 10.64 7.14 -15.79
C LYS A 227 9.29 7.76 -15.37
N GLY A 228 8.87 7.55 -14.13
CA GLY A 228 7.69 8.11 -13.50
C GLY A 228 7.62 7.62 -12.06
N PRO A 229 6.53 7.88 -11.33
CA PRO A 229 6.37 7.38 -9.97
C PRO A 229 6.43 5.85 -9.92
N ILE A 230 7.32 5.31 -9.09
CA ILE A 230 7.41 3.87 -8.81
C ILE A 230 6.51 3.61 -7.60
N PHE A 231 5.21 3.49 -7.85
CA PHE A 231 4.19 3.30 -6.82
C PHE A 231 4.49 2.17 -5.80
N PRO A 232 5.01 1.00 -6.20
CA PRO A 232 5.42 -0.06 -5.27
C PRO A 232 6.61 0.32 -4.36
N SER A 233 7.29 1.45 -4.58
CA SER A 233 8.32 1.97 -3.67
C SER A 233 7.77 2.86 -2.56
N MET A 234 6.49 3.23 -2.61
CA MET A 234 5.91 4.19 -1.66
C MET A 234 6.01 3.70 -0.22
N SER A 235 6.48 4.56 0.68
CA SER A 235 6.54 4.28 2.12
C SER A 235 5.78 5.36 2.88
N ILE A 236 4.87 4.94 3.76
CA ILE A 236 4.02 5.84 4.56
C ILE A 236 4.37 5.62 6.03
N PHE A 237 4.57 6.72 6.75
CA PHE A 237 4.85 6.74 8.19
C PHE A 237 3.88 7.68 8.90
N ILE A 238 3.68 7.44 10.19
CA ILE A 238 2.95 8.34 11.08
C ILE A 238 3.90 8.70 12.22
N ALA A 239 4.23 9.99 12.32
CA ALA A 239 5.14 10.51 13.33
C ALA A 239 4.56 11.78 13.98
N PRO A 240 4.98 12.18 15.19
CA PRO A 240 4.56 13.46 15.76
C PRO A 240 4.96 14.63 14.83
N ALA A 241 4.03 15.54 14.52
CA ALA A 241 4.27 16.60 13.55
C ALA A 241 5.40 17.54 13.99
N GLU A 242 5.53 17.81 15.29
CA GLU A 242 6.60 18.64 15.84
C GLU A 242 8.00 18.02 15.63
N GLN A 243 8.09 16.69 15.61
CA GLN A 243 9.34 15.99 15.36
C GLN A 243 9.72 16.01 13.88
N GLY A 244 8.73 16.06 12.99
CA GLY A 244 8.91 15.91 11.56
C GLY A 244 9.56 14.56 11.20
N PHE A 245 10.22 14.51 10.06
CA PHE A 245 10.97 13.34 9.63
C PHE A 245 12.32 13.26 10.37
N ASN A 246 12.62 12.10 10.94
CA ASN A 246 13.92 11.79 11.53
C ASN A 246 14.62 10.72 10.68
N ASN A 247 15.67 11.13 9.97
CA ASN A 247 16.46 10.27 9.09
C ASN A 247 17.32 9.24 9.85
N ASN A 248 17.48 9.38 11.16
CA ASN A 248 18.32 8.51 12.00
C ASN A 248 17.51 7.60 12.91
N ASP A 249 16.18 7.61 12.82
CA ASP A 249 15.33 6.75 13.63
C ASP A 249 15.37 5.30 13.12
N GLU A 250 15.94 4.42 13.94
CA GLU A 250 16.03 2.99 13.59
C GLU A 250 14.68 2.31 13.44
N SER A 251 13.65 2.88 14.08
CA SER A 251 12.25 2.46 13.93
C SER A 251 11.80 2.51 12.47
N ASN A 252 12.23 3.54 11.73
CA ASN A 252 11.81 3.72 10.35
C ASN A 252 12.37 2.62 9.45
N TYR A 253 13.59 2.12 9.72
CA TYR A 253 14.16 0.97 9.00
C TYR A 253 13.32 -0.28 9.19
N LYS A 254 12.81 -0.50 10.40
CA LYS A 254 11.99 -1.68 10.72
C LYS A 254 10.60 -1.58 10.11
N ILE A 255 9.97 -0.40 10.16
CA ILE A 255 8.68 -0.17 9.50
C ILE A 255 8.81 -0.44 8.01
N ASP A 256 9.82 0.13 7.36
CA ASP A 256 10.06 -0.05 5.93
C ASP A 256 10.41 -1.51 5.59
N GLY A 257 11.20 -2.17 6.44
CA GLY A 257 11.52 -3.60 6.29
C GLY A 257 10.30 -4.51 6.39
N VAL A 258 9.43 -4.30 7.39
CA VAL A 258 8.15 -5.03 7.49
C VAL A 258 7.28 -4.75 6.28
N ARG A 259 7.22 -3.50 5.81
CA ARG A 259 6.49 -3.11 4.60
C ARG A 259 7.02 -3.82 3.35
N HIS A 260 8.34 -3.98 3.19
CA HIS A 260 8.94 -4.76 2.11
C HIS A 260 8.55 -6.24 2.17
N LYS A 261 8.60 -6.86 3.35
CA LYS A 261 8.15 -8.25 3.53
C LYS A 261 6.67 -8.40 3.19
N PHE A 262 5.86 -7.48 3.68
CA PHE A 262 4.42 -7.47 3.44
C PHE A 262 4.07 -7.34 1.96
N HIS A 263 4.75 -6.44 1.24
CA HIS A 263 4.60 -6.28 -0.22
C HIS A 263 4.88 -7.59 -0.97
N ASN A 264 5.90 -8.34 -0.52
CA ASN A 264 6.29 -9.61 -1.13
C ASN A 264 5.47 -10.82 -0.64
N GLY A 265 4.37 -10.59 0.07
CA GLY A 265 3.52 -11.67 0.62
C GLY A 265 4.17 -12.47 1.75
N VAL A 266 5.23 -11.93 2.37
CA VAL A 266 5.89 -12.53 3.53
C VAL A 266 5.27 -11.93 4.79
N TYR A 267 4.34 -12.66 5.40
CA TYR A 267 3.60 -12.23 6.59
C TYR A 267 4.26 -12.65 7.90
N TYR A 268 5.59 -12.65 7.94
CA TYR A 268 6.37 -13.01 9.12
C TYR A 268 7.10 -11.79 9.65
N VAL A 269 7.00 -11.54 10.95
CA VAL A 269 7.75 -10.49 11.65
C VAL A 269 8.55 -11.14 12.76
N PRO A 270 9.89 -10.95 12.81
CA PRO A 270 10.71 -11.47 13.90
C PRO A 270 10.19 -11.02 15.27
N GLU A 271 10.22 -11.91 16.27
CA GLU A 271 9.68 -11.65 17.62
C GLU A 271 10.22 -10.34 18.24
N LYS A 272 11.52 -10.07 18.08
CA LYS A 272 12.17 -8.85 18.55
C LYS A 272 11.53 -7.59 17.96
N VAL A 273 11.23 -7.62 16.66
CA VAL A 273 10.56 -6.50 15.95
C VAL A 273 9.10 -6.40 16.37
N LEU A 274 8.40 -7.53 16.53
CA LEU A 274 7.01 -7.56 17.02
C LEU A 274 6.87 -6.89 18.39
N ARG A 275 7.71 -7.26 19.35
CA ARG A 275 7.71 -6.70 20.71
C ARG A 275 8.01 -5.20 20.71
N GLU A 276 8.92 -4.76 19.84
CA GLU A 276 9.18 -3.33 19.67
C GLU A 276 7.96 -2.60 19.09
N PHE A 277 7.27 -3.18 18.11
CA PHE A 277 6.13 -2.54 17.46
C PHE A 277 4.93 -2.41 18.40
N GLU A 278 4.71 -3.42 19.25
CA GLU A 278 3.72 -3.36 20.33
C GLU A 278 3.98 -2.16 21.26
N GLN A 279 5.21 -2.03 21.78
CA GLN A 279 5.56 -0.95 22.71
C GLN A 279 5.62 0.42 22.03
N GLY A 280 6.05 0.45 20.77
CA GLY A 280 6.27 1.65 19.99
C GLY A 280 5.01 2.26 19.35
N GLN A 281 3.84 1.62 19.45
CA GLN A 281 2.60 2.13 18.85
C GLN A 281 2.21 3.53 19.38
N TRP A 282 2.61 3.86 20.60
CA TRP A 282 2.35 5.16 21.23
C TRP A 282 3.23 6.29 20.71
N THR A 283 4.39 5.96 20.12
CA THR A 283 5.32 6.94 19.53
C THR A 283 5.21 6.99 18.02
N SER A 284 4.84 5.88 17.37
CA SER A 284 4.48 5.81 15.96
C SER A 284 3.34 4.82 15.76
N PRO A 285 2.10 5.30 15.56
CA PRO A 285 0.93 4.44 15.36
C PRO A 285 1.06 3.50 14.15
N MET A 286 1.89 3.86 13.18
CA MET A 286 2.21 3.03 12.03
C MET A 286 2.79 1.67 12.43
N LYS A 287 3.55 1.59 13.54
CA LYS A 287 4.07 0.32 14.06
C LYS A 287 2.93 -0.64 14.42
N GLY A 288 1.96 -0.16 15.20
CA GLY A 288 0.80 -0.97 15.62
C GLY A 288 -0.07 -1.38 14.43
N LEU A 289 -0.39 -0.44 13.53
CA LEU A 289 -1.16 -0.72 12.32
C LEU A 289 -0.47 -1.77 11.44
N LEU A 290 0.80 -1.54 11.09
CA LEU A 290 1.53 -2.42 10.19
C LEU A 290 1.75 -3.81 10.80
N ALA A 291 2.12 -3.90 12.09
CA ALA A 291 2.23 -5.19 12.77
C ALA A 291 0.90 -5.95 12.74
N ALA A 292 -0.21 -5.28 13.04
CA ALA A 292 -1.52 -5.92 13.10
C ALA A 292 -1.97 -6.42 11.72
N TYR A 293 -1.80 -5.61 10.68
CA TYR A 293 -2.09 -6.04 9.31
C TYR A 293 -1.25 -7.24 8.88
N VAL A 294 0.05 -7.24 9.18
CA VAL A 294 0.93 -8.36 8.84
C VAL A 294 0.52 -9.62 9.61
N TYR A 295 0.30 -9.51 10.92
CA TYR A 295 -0.07 -10.64 11.77
C TYR A 295 -1.39 -11.29 11.35
N PHE A 296 -2.45 -10.50 11.12
CA PHE A 296 -3.75 -11.05 10.73
C PHE A 296 -3.79 -11.60 9.29
N ASN A 297 -2.78 -11.31 8.46
CA ASN A 297 -2.59 -11.98 7.17
C ASN A 297 -1.66 -13.21 7.27
N SER A 298 -1.02 -13.41 8.42
CA SER A 298 -0.17 -14.58 8.68
C SER A 298 -1.02 -15.77 9.15
N PRO A 299 -0.51 -17.02 9.01
CA PRO A 299 -1.11 -18.19 9.64
C PRO A 299 -0.73 -18.36 11.12
N GLU A 300 0.10 -17.47 11.69
CA GLU A 300 0.61 -17.60 13.06
C GLU A 300 -0.43 -17.16 14.07
N ASN A 301 -0.54 -17.88 15.21
CA ASN A 301 -1.47 -17.59 16.31
C ASN A 301 -0.79 -17.44 17.68
N THR A 302 0.54 -17.39 17.71
CA THR A 302 1.34 -17.35 18.94
C THR A 302 1.09 -16.09 19.77
N TYR A 303 0.72 -14.98 19.12
CA TYR A 303 0.66 -13.64 19.73
C TYR A 303 -0.76 -13.06 19.75
N ASP A 304 -1.80 -13.89 19.72
CA ASP A 304 -3.20 -13.46 19.63
C ASP A 304 -3.59 -12.44 20.71
N ASN A 305 -3.18 -12.68 21.96
CA ASN A 305 -3.47 -11.77 23.07
C ASN A 305 -2.82 -10.39 22.90
N LEU A 306 -1.61 -10.36 22.36
CA LEU A 306 -0.87 -9.12 22.09
C LEU A 306 -1.59 -8.30 21.01
N PHE A 307 -2.02 -8.94 19.93
CA PHE A 307 -2.73 -8.26 18.85
C PHE A 307 -4.15 -7.85 19.22
N ARG A 308 -4.80 -8.56 20.14
CA ARG A 308 -6.06 -8.08 20.77
C ARG A 308 -5.85 -6.81 21.59
N ASN A 309 -4.72 -6.67 22.28
CA ASN A 309 -4.40 -5.44 22.99
C ASN A 309 -4.13 -4.29 22.02
N ILE A 310 -3.35 -4.52 20.97
CA ILE A 310 -3.11 -3.52 19.91
C ILE A 310 -4.44 -3.02 19.29
N LEU A 311 -5.37 -3.93 18.99
CA LEU A 311 -6.70 -3.57 18.48
C LEU A 311 -7.53 -2.71 19.45
N LYS A 312 -7.32 -2.87 20.75
CA LYS A 312 -8.00 -2.10 21.79
C LYS A 312 -7.37 -0.71 21.97
N ASP A 313 -6.06 -0.61 21.81
CA ASP A 313 -5.30 0.62 22.07
C ASP A 313 -5.32 1.58 20.88
N LEU A 314 -5.18 1.08 19.64
CA LEU A 314 -5.11 1.91 18.44
C LEU A 314 -6.29 2.89 18.24
N PRO A 315 -7.56 2.52 18.50
CA PRO A 315 -8.68 3.44 18.39
C PRO A 315 -8.56 4.66 19.31
N ALA A 316 -7.94 4.51 20.49
CA ALA A 316 -7.70 5.62 21.42
C ALA A 316 -6.60 6.58 20.92
N ILE A 317 -5.71 6.10 20.04
CA ILE A 317 -4.58 6.86 19.50
C ILE A 317 -4.95 7.58 18.20
N LEU A 318 -5.68 6.89 17.32
CA LEU A 318 -5.99 7.32 15.96
C LEU A 318 -7.44 7.76 15.76
N GLY A 319 -8.34 7.43 16.67
CA GLY A 319 -9.77 7.68 16.57
C GLY A 319 -10.55 6.45 16.07
N GLU A 320 -11.66 6.14 16.73
CA GLU A 320 -12.52 4.98 16.43
C GLU A 320 -13.09 5.02 15.01
N GLU A 321 -13.34 6.23 14.49
CA GLU A 321 -13.97 6.43 13.19
C GLU A 321 -13.00 6.30 12.01
N THR A 322 -11.70 6.13 12.27
CA THR A 322 -10.67 6.01 11.21
C THR A 322 -10.93 4.77 10.34
N PRO A 323 -10.95 4.90 9.00
CA PRO A 323 -11.19 3.78 8.09
C PRO A 323 -10.27 2.57 8.32
N ASP A 324 -8.98 2.80 8.55
CA ASP A 324 -8.00 1.73 8.85
C ASP A 324 -8.32 0.98 10.14
N ILE A 325 -8.85 1.65 11.17
CA ILE A 325 -9.24 1.00 12.43
C ILE A 325 -10.44 0.08 12.22
N LYS A 326 -11.47 0.56 11.53
CA LYS A 326 -12.65 -0.25 11.21
C LYS A 326 -12.30 -1.44 10.32
N ALA A 327 -11.48 -1.21 9.29
CA ALA A 327 -11.01 -2.27 8.40
C ALA A 327 -10.18 -3.32 9.14
N LEU A 328 -9.35 -2.88 10.10
CA LEU A 328 -8.56 -3.78 10.94
C LEU A 328 -9.43 -4.61 11.89
N GLN A 329 -10.51 -4.04 12.46
CA GLN A 329 -11.49 -4.78 13.26
C GLN A 329 -12.19 -5.87 12.44
N VAL A 330 -12.55 -5.57 11.18
CA VAL A 330 -13.13 -6.55 10.25
C VAL A 330 -12.12 -7.66 9.94
N LEU A 331 -10.87 -7.31 9.64
CA LEU A 331 -9.81 -8.28 9.35
C LEU A 331 -9.53 -9.18 10.57
N ALA A 332 -9.49 -8.60 11.78
CA ALA A 332 -9.31 -9.33 13.02
C ALA A 332 -10.45 -10.32 13.27
N ALA A 333 -11.70 -9.92 13.10
CA ALA A 333 -12.85 -10.81 13.25
C ALA A 333 -12.78 -12.01 12.28
N GLN A 334 -12.36 -11.77 11.03
CA GLN A 334 -12.12 -12.85 10.06
C GLN A 334 -11.01 -13.80 10.51
N TYR A 335 -9.89 -13.25 11.00
CA TYR A 335 -8.74 -14.00 11.47
C TYR A 335 -9.10 -14.88 12.68
N PHE A 336 -9.73 -14.30 13.71
CA PHE A 336 -10.16 -15.01 14.91
C PHE A 336 -11.40 -15.90 14.72
N LYS A 337 -12.01 -15.86 13.53
CA LYS A 337 -13.29 -16.54 13.21
C LYS A 337 -14.42 -16.11 14.14
N GLU A 338 -14.42 -14.83 14.50
CA GLU A 338 -15.44 -14.19 15.32
C GLU A 338 -16.54 -13.58 14.43
N PRO A 339 -17.71 -13.26 15.01
CA PRO A 339 -18.74 -12.50 14.31
C PRO A 339 -18.17 -11.17 13.78
N LEU A 340 -18.55 -10.80 12.56
CA LEU A 340 -18.17 -9.51 11.99
C LEU A 340 -18.72 -8.36 12.85
N PRO A 341 -17.94 -7.30 13.09
CA PRO A 341 -18.39 -6.17 13.87
C PRO A 341 -19.47 -5.38 13.09
N ALA A 342 -20.39 -4.76 13.82
CA ALA A 342 -21.44 -3.91 13.27
C ALA A 342 -20.89 -2.52 12.88
N VAL A 343 -19.92 -2.48 11.98
CA VAL A 343 -19.28 -1.25 11.48
C VAL A 343 -19.76 -0.91 10.08
N LYS A 344 -19.73 0.37 9.76
CA LYS A 344 -19.92 0.89 8.39
C LYS A 344 -18.63 1.56 7.92
N ILE A 345 -18.13 1.12 6.78
CA ILE A 345 -16.89 1.58 6.18
C ILE A 345 -17.25 2.22 4.83
N SER A 346 -17.52 3.51 4.87
CA SER A 346 -17.87 4.31 3.68
C SER A 346 -16.64 4.75 2.89
N GLU A 347 -15.48 4.81 3.52
CA GLU A 347 -14.25 5.33 2.94
C GLU A 347 -13.12 4.30 3.03
N PRO A 348 -12.18 4.29 2.07
CA PRO A 348 -11.04 3.40 2.14
C PRO A 348 -9.98 3.84 3.14
N GLY A 349 -9.42 2.88 3.87
CA GLY A 349 -8.20 3.08 4.65
C GLY A 349 -6.93 3.06 3.80
N MET A 350 -5.80 3.44 4.39
CA MET A 350 -4.49 3.47 3.75
C MET A 350 -3.98 2.06 3.37
N PHE A 351 -4.41 0.99 4.03
CA PHE A 351 -3.91 -0.36 3.79
C PHE A 351 -4.78 -1.19 2.83
N LEU A 352 -4.17 -1.73 1.76
CA LEU A 352 -4.87 -2.56 0.77
C LEU A 352 -5.47 -3.82 1.39
N ALA A 353 -4.78 -4.42 2.37
CA ALA A 353 -5.29 -5.59 3.09
C ALA A 353 -6.59 -5.29 3.83
N GLY A 354 -6.73 -4.09 4.40
CA GLY A 354 -7.96 -3.63 5.04
C GLY A 354 -9.09 -3.45 4.05
N ALA A 355 -8.81 -2.83 2.89
CA ALA A 355 -9.78 -2.69 1.81
C ALA A 355 -10.29 -4.06 1.32
N LYS A 356 -9.37 -5.01 1.07
CA LYS A 356 -9.71 -6.38 0.67
C LYS A 356 -10.51 -7.14 1.73
N ALA A 357 -10.13 -7.03 2.99
CA ALA A 357 -10.85 -7.66 4.10
C ALA A 357 -12.29 -7.15 4.19
N THR A 358 -12.47 -5.84 4.02
CA THR A 358 -13.77 -5.16 4.02
C THR A 358 -14.64 -5.61 2.85
N ILE A 359 -14.11 -5.65 1.63
CA ILE A 359 -14.82 -6.17 0.45
C ILE A 359 -15.21 -7.64 0.64
N LYS A 360 -14.32 -8.45 1.19
CA LYS A 360 -14.62 -9.85 1.49
C LYS A 360 -15.71 -10.00 2.56
N ALA A 361 -15.71 -9.13 3.57
CA ALA A 361 -16.71 -9.13 4.64
C ALA A 361 -18.10 -8.75 4.12
N SER A 362 -18.18 -7.83 3.15
CA SER A 362 -19.46 -7.37 2.60
C SER A 362 -20.24 -8.47 1.88
N ILE A 363 -19.59 -9.55 1.44
CA ILE A 363 -20.26 -10.74 0.90
C ILE A 363 -21.14 -11.41 1.97
N LYS A 364 -20.70 -11.42 3.23
CA LYS A 364 -21.44 -12.03 4.36
C LYS A 364 -22.36 -11.03 5.05
N GLN A 365 -21.97 -9.76 5.09
CA GLN A 365 -22.71 -8.69 5.73
C GLN A 365 -22.69 -7.45 4.81
N PRO A 366 -23.63 -7.37 3.84
CA PRO A 366 -23.64 -6.31 2.83
C PRO A 366 -23.57 -4.89 3.40
N ASP A 367 -24.20 -4.66 4.55
CA ASP A 367 -24.28 -3.36 5.21
C ASP A 367 -22.93 -2.82 5.73
N ILE A 368 -21.86 -3.63 5.71
CA ILE A 368 -20.50 -3.16 6.08
C ILE A 368 -20.03 -2.06 5.13
N ILE A 369 -20.33 -2.18 3.84
CA ILE A 369 -20.04 -1.16 2.83
C ILE A 369 -21.37 -0.49 2.49
N PRO A 370 -21.60 0.76 2.93
CA PRO A 370 -22.82 1.48 2.57
C PRO A 370 -22.93 1.65 1.05
N ASP A 371 -24.17 1.62 0.55
CA ASP A 371 -24.46 1.95 -0.85
C ASP A 371 -23.99 3.36 -1.21
N ASP A 372 -23.50 3.50 -2.45
CA ASP A 372 -23.00 4.74 -3.05
C ASP A 372 -21.83 5.37 -2.30
N SER A 373 -21.18 4.59 -1.42
CA SER A 373 -20.02 5.06 -0.69
C SER A 373 -18.75 5.03 -1.53
N PRO A 374 -17.77 5.90 -1.26
CA PRO A 374 -16.45 5.82 -1.89
C PRO A 374 -15.83 4.42 -1.82
N MET A 375 -15.99 3.70 -0.71
CA MET A 375 -15.48 2.34 -0.54
C MET A 375 -16.13 1.33 -1.51
N GLU A 376 -17.41 1.50 -1.85
CA GLU A 376 -18.07 0.68 -2.87
C GLU A 376 -17.47 0.94 -4.26
N ASN A 377 -17.30 2.22 -4.62
CA ASN A 377 -16.84 2.63 -5.96
C ASN A 377 -15.43 2.15 -6.30
N ILE A 378 -14.56 1.99 -5.29
CA ILE A 378 -13.19 1.56 -5.53
C ILE A 378 -13.05 0.05 -5.70
N ALA A 379 -14.04 -0.77 -5.30
CA ALA A 379 -13.88 -2.21 -5.17
C ALA A 379 -13.43 -2.89 -6.47
N ASP A 380 -13.94 -2.43 -7.61
CA ASP A 380 -13.61 -2.94 -8.95
C ASP A 380 -12.37 -2.29 -9.57
N ASN A 381 -11.87 -1.22 -8.95
CA ASN A 381 -10.84 -0.35 -9.49
C ASN A 381 -9.52 -0.43 -8.71
N LEU A 382 -9.40 -1.34 -7.73
CA LEU A 382 -8.22 -1.51 -6.89
C LEU A 382 -6.99 -1.97 -7.69
N TYR A 383 -5.89 -1.26 -7.53
CA TYR A 383 -4.56 -1.74 -7.88
C TYR A 383 -4.01 -2.62 -6.76
N CYS A 384 -3.40 -3.76 -7.13
CA CYS A 384 -2.87 -4.76 -6.19
C CYS A 384 -1.34 -4.86 -6.22
N ASP A 385 -0.66 -3.79 -6.63
CA ASP A 385 0.79 -3.73 -6.85
C ASP A 385 1.55 -3.05 -5.71
N MET A 386 0.90 -2.75 -4.59
CA MET A 386 1.52 -2.12 -3.41
C MET A 386 0.83 -2.58 -2.11
N VAL A 387 1.44 -2.26 -0.97
CA VAL A 387 0.84 -2.50 0.37
C VAL A 387 -0.32 -1.54 0.65
N TRP A 388 -0.25 -0.34 0.08
CA TRP A 388 -1.22 0.72 0.31
C TRP A 388 -2.44 0.57 -0.60
N THR A 389 -3.60 1.00 -0.13
CA THR A 389 -4.78 1.08 -0.98
C THR A 389 -4.49 2.06 -2.10
N SER A 390 -4.82 1.67 -3.32
CA SER A 390 -4.82 2.59 -4.44
C SER A 390 -5.73 2.05 -5.54
N TYR A 391 -6.29 2.95 -6.33
CA TYR A 391 -7.29 2.58 -7.32
C TYR A 391 -7.30 3.54 -8.49
N LEU A 392 -7.92 3.11 -9.60
CA LEU A 392 -8.23 3.98 -10.73
C LEU A 392 -9.33 4.96 -10.30
N PRO A 393 -9.07 6.28 -10.26
CA PRO A 393 -10.05 7.24 -9.80
C PRO A 393 -11.09 7.56 -10.87
N ASP A 394 -12.31 7.94 -10.45
CA ASP A 394 -13.24 8.60 -11.37
C ASP A 394 -12.67 9.95 -11.82
N PRO A 395 -13.15 10.51 -12.94
CA PRO A 395 -12.80 11.87 -13.32
C PRO A 395 -13.06 12.86 -12.18
N LEU A 396 -12.13 13.77 -11.95
CA LEU A 396 -12.33 14.83 -10.96
C LEU A 396 -13.54 15.68 -11.34
N PRO A 397 -14.36 16.12 -10.36
CA PRO A 397 -15.43 17.04 -10.64
C PRO A 397 -14.86 18.30 -11.29
N LEU A 398 -15.39 18.67 -12.45
CA LEU A 398 -14.99 19.88 -13.14
C LEU A 398 -15.23 21.07 -12.20
N ALA A 399 -14.19 21.86 -11.95
CA ALA A 399 -14.35 23.13 -11.23
C ALA A 399 -15.43 23.94 -11.95
N GLU A 400 -16.43 24.45 -11.22
CA GLU A 400 -17.59 25.18 -11.74
C GLU A 400 -17.20 26.02 -12.96
N ILE A 401 -17.50 25.50 -14.14
CA ILE A 401 -17.20 26.17 -15.39
C ILE A 401 -18.24 27.28 -15.47
N THR A 402 -17.82 28.52 -15.25
CA THR A 402 -18.60 29.71 -15.62
C THR A 402 -19.20 29.47 -17.00
N THR A 403 -20.51 29.65 -17.12
CA THR A 403 -21.45 29.18 -18.17
C THR A 403 -21.12 29.43 -19.65
N ALA A 404 -19.91 29.84 -20.00
CA ALA A 404 -19.42 29.86 -21.37
C ALA A 404 -18.85 28.48 -21.74
N ASN A 405 -19.56 27.76 -22.61
CA ASN A 405 -19.20 26.49 -23.25
C ASN A 405 -19.41 25.19 -22.44
N ILE A 406 -20.66 25.00 -22.01
CA ILE A 406 -21.22 23.68 -21.75
C ILE A 406 -21.06 22.74 -22.98
N ALA A 407 -21.04 23.28 -24.21
CA ALA A 407 -20.83 22.51 -25.44
C ALA A 407 -19.43 21.86 -25.54
N ASP A 408 -18.35 22.59 -25.24
CA ASP A 408 -16.97 22.06 -25.28
C ASP A 408 -16.71 21.00 -24.19
N VAL A 409 -17.46 21.09 -23.09
CA VAL A 409 -17.39 20.16 -21.96
C VAL A 409 -18.14 18.87 -22.28
N ILE A 410 -19.30 18.98 -22.92
CA ILE A 410 -20.07 17.82 -23.40
C ILE A 410 -19.30 17.07 -24.50
N GLU A 411 -18.65 17.77 -25.45
CA GLU A 411 -17.80 17.14 -26.47
C GLU A 411 -16.57 16.42 -25.88
N ARG A 412 -16.00 16.92 -24.77
CA ARG A 412 -14.83 16.32 -24.11
C ARG A 412 -15.15 15.17 -23.15
N ILE A 413 -16.30 15.21 -22.47
CA ILE A 413 -16.72 14.15 -21.54
C ILE A 413 -17.23 12.93 -22.32
N ILE A 414 -17.97 13.16 -23.40
CA ILE A 414 -18.66 12.09 -24.14
C ILE A 414 -17.78 11.55 -25.28
N GLY A 415 -16.82 12.34 -25.77
CA GLY A 415 -16.27 12.13 -27.09
C GLY A 415 -17.36 12.38 -28.13
N SER A 416 -17.04 13.01 -29.25
CA SER A 416 -18.03 13.40 -30.26
C SER A 416 -18.80 12.22 -30.90
N GLU A 417 -18.49 10.98 -30.55
CA GLU A 417 -19.20 9.78 -30.99
C GLU A 417 -19.16 8.75 -29.85
N THR A 418 -20.29 8.50 -29.18
CA THR A 418 -20.56 7.19 -28.58
C THR A 418 -22.04 6.87 -28.74
N SER A 419 -22.37 6.12 -29.79
CA SER A 419 -23.72 5.57 -29.93
C SER A 419 -24.03 4.63 -28.74
N PRO A 420 -25.31 4.34 -28.45
CA PRO A 420 -25.67 3.29 -27.48
C PRO A 420 -24.94 1.95 -27.73
N GLU A 421 -24.56 1.67 -28.99
CA GLU A 421 -23.77 0.48 -29.35
C GLU A 421 -22.31 0.59 -28.89
N GLU A 422 -21.69 1.77 -28.89
CA GLU A 422 -20.33 1.96 -28.37
C GLU A 422 -20.28 1.96 -26.84
N ILE A 423 -21.33 2.47 -26.18
CA ILE A 423 -21.51 2.32 -24.73
C ILE A 423 -21.70 0.84 -24.39
N GLY A 424 -22.54 0.12 -25.14
CA GLY A 424 -22.71 -1.33 -25.03
C GLY A 424 -21.40 -2.09 -25.27
N LYS A 425 -20.59 -1.67 -26.24
CA LYS A 425 -19.27 -2.26 -26.54
C LYS A 425 -18.25 -1.99 -25.44
N LYS A 426 -18.22 -0.78 -24.87
CA LYS A 426 -17.38 -0.44 -23.71
C LYS A 426 -17.79 -1.22 -22.46
N LEU A 427 -19.10 -1.39 -22.22
CA LEU A 427 -19.64 -2.24 -21.17
C LEU A 427 -19.24 -3.71 -21.38
N LEU A 428 -19.36 -4.25 -22.60
CA LEU A 428 -18.94 -5.61 -22.92
C LEU A 428 -17.42 -5.82 -22.83
N ASN A 429 -16.63 -4.75 -23.02
CA ASN A 429 -15.18 -4.75 -22.83
C ASN A 429 -14.76 -4.53 -21.37
N SER A 430 -15.69 -4.18 -20.47
CA SER A 430 -15.39 -4.13 -19.03
C SER A 430 -15.16 -5.55 -18.53
N ARG A 431 -13.95 -5.80 -18.00
CA ARG A 431 -13.55 -7.10 -17.48
C ARG A 431 -14.55 -7.63 -16.43
N THR A 432 -15.09 -6.75 -15.58
CA THR A 432 -16.10 -7.12 -14.58
C THR A 432 -17.39 -7.57 -15.24
N VAL A 433 -17.89 -6.84 -16.24
CA VAL A 433 -19.14 -7.18 -16.96
C VAL A 433 -18.96 -8.46 -17.77
N SER A 434 -17.86 -8.63 -18.51
CA SER A 434 -17.64 -9.87 -19.28
C SER A 434 -17.52 -11.09 -18.37
N THR A 435 -16.85 -10.94 -17.22
CA THR A 435 -16.69 -12.03 -16.25
C THR A 435 -18.03 -12.34 -15.57
N LEU A 436 -18.80 -11.31 -15.22
CA LEU A 436 -20.14 -11.44 -14.64
C LEU A 436 -21.11 -12.13 -15.61
N LEU A 437 -21.15 -11.69 -16.87
CA LEU A 437 -21.95 -12.32 -17.94
C LEU A 437 -21.51 -13.77 -18.22
N TYR A 438 -20.20 -14.05 -18.24
CA TYR A 438 -19.67 -15.40 -18.38
C TYR A 438 -20.15 -16.31 -17.26
N TYR A 439 -20.07 -15.85 -16.00
CA TYR A 439 -20.57 -16.63 -14.89
C TYR A 439 -22.09 -16.83 -15.04
N ILE A 440 -22.88 -15.78 -15.22
CA ILE A 440 -24.35 -15.87 -15.38
C ILE A 440 -24.79 -16.84 -16.48
N ASP A 441 -24.09 -16.87 -17.62
CA ASP A 441 -24.38 -17.82 -18.71
C ASP A 441 -24.12 -19.27 -18.29
N LYS A 442 -23.06 -19.49 -17.48
CA LYS A 442 -22.65 -20.79 -16.92
C LYS A 442 -23.38 -21.20 -15.64
N LEU A 443 -24.28 -20.37 -15.09
CA LEU A 443 -25.01 -20.68 -13.86
C LEU A 443 -26.27 -21.54 -14.13
N ASP A 444 -26.49 -22.51 -13.23
CA ASP A 444 -27.79 -23.17 -13.03
C ASP A 444 -28.79 -22.21 -12.37
N ASN A 445 -30.09 -22.48 -12.51
CA ASN A 445 -31.19 -21.57 -12.17
C ASN A 445 -31.28 -21.14 -10.67
N ASP A 446 -30.48 -21.72 -9.76
CA ASP A 446 -30.59 -21.54 -8.30
C ASP A 446 -29.48 -20.67 -7.67
N THR A 447 -28.75 -19.89 -8.45
CA THR A 447 -27.63 -19.09 -7.91
C THR A 447 -28.11 -17.72 -7.41
N ASP A 448 -27.75 -17.32 -6.18
CA ASP A 448 -28.06 -15.99 -5.61
C ASP A 448 -26.94 -14.97 -5.89
N ILE A 449 -27.24 -13.67 -5.85
CA ILE A 449 -26.31 -12.53 -5.97
C ILE A 449 -25.08 -12.72 -5.08
N ASN A 450 -25.27 -13.22 -3.85
CA ASN A 450 -24.18 -13.40 -2.91
C ASN A 450 -23.16 -14.46 -3.37
N ASP A 451 -23.61 -15.51 -4.07
CA ASP A 451 -22.70 -16.52 -4.66
C ASP A 451 -21.90 -15.90 -5.82
N LEU A 452 -22.55 -15.11 -6.66
CA LEU A 452 -21.89 -14.41 -7.76
C LEU A 452 -20.87 -13.38 -7.25
N ALA A 453 -21.23 -12.60 -6.24
CA ALA A 453 -20.33 -11.69 -5.52
C ALA A 453 -19.13 -12.44 -4.94
N GLY A 454 -19.37 -13.60 -4.33
CA GLY A 454 -18.33 -14.49 -3.80
C GLY A 454 -17.33 -14.97 -4.85
N ARG A 455 -17.82 -15.40 -6.02
CA ARG A 455 -16.96 -15.87 -7.14
C ARG A 455 -16.15 -14.73 -7.78
N LEU A 456 -16.76 -13.55 -7.89
CA LEU A 456 -16.13 -12.37 -8.48
C LEU A 456 -15.20 -11.64 -7.51
N GLN A 457 -15.31 -11.91 -6.20
CA GLN A 457 -14.63 -11.18 -5.13
C GLN A 457 -14.95 -9.67 -5.13
N ILE A 458 -16.20 -9.31 -5.45
CA ILE A 458 -16.71 -7.93 -5.44
C ILE A 458 -17.95 -7.81 -4.53
N PRO A 459 -18.30 -6.62 -4.03
CA PRO A 459 -19.45 -6.45 -3.13
C PRO A 459 -20.78 -6.85 -3.79
N PRO A 460 -21.74 -7.42 -3.05
CA PRO A 460 -23.06 -7.77 -3.57
C PRO A 460 -23.83 -6.58 -4.18
N ASN A 461 -23.63 -5.37 -3.66
CA ASN A 461 -24.31 -4.16 -4.15
C ASN A 461 -23.80 -3.75 -5.54
N VAL A 462 -22.49 -3.90 -5.78
CA VAL A 462 -21.88 -3.71 -7.11
C VAL A 462 -22.43 -4.72 -8.11
N VAL A 463 -22.61 -5.99 -7.71
CA VAL A 463 -23.26 -7.02 -8.55
C VAL A 463 -24.70 -6.61 -8.88
N ARG A 464 -25.49 -6.19 -7.89
CA ARG A 464 -26.88 -5.73 -8.08
C ARG A 464 -26.98 -4.55 -9.03
N LYS A 465 -26.16 -3.52 -8.82
CA LYS A 465 -26.12 -2.33 -9.69
C LYS A 465 -25.72 -2.70 -11.11
N THR A 466 -24.71 -3.56 -11.26
CA THR A 466 -24.26 -4.05 -12.57
C THR A 466 -25.37 -4.80 -13.30
N ILE A 467 -26.06 -5.73 -12.61
CA ILE A 467 -27.21 -6.46 -13.17
C ILE A 467 -28.34 -5.50 -13.54
N SER A 468 -28.68 -4.55 -12.67
CA SER A 468 -29.73 -3.56 -12.91
C SER A 468 -29.40 -2.66 -14.09
N HIS A 469 -28.14 -2.23 -14.24
CA HIS A 469 -27.67 -1.50 -15.41
C HIS A 469 -27.81 -2.36 -16.68
N ILE A 470 -27.32 -3.60 -16.69
CA ILE A 470 -27.45 -4.51 -17.86
C ILE A 470 -28.93 -4.70 -18.24
N LEU A 471 -29.82 -4.91 -17.27
CA LEU A 471 -31.26 -5.05 -17.49
C LEU A 471 -31.88 -3.77 -18.07
N SER A 472 -31.43 -2.60 -17.62
CA SER A 472 -31.88 -1.31 -18.15
C SER A 472 -31.46 -1.06 -19.61
N PHE A 473 -30.33 -1.61 -20.04
CA PHE A 473 -29.85 -1.57 -21.44
C PHE A 473 -30.36 -2.74 -22.30
N SER A 474 -31.07 -3.71 -21.69
CA SER A 474 -31.37 -4.99 -22.34
C SER A 474 -32.25 -4.88 -23.58
N ASP A 475 -32.99 -3.78 -23.76
CA ASP A 475 -33.75 -3.54 -24.99
C ASP A 475 -32.87 -3.14 -26.18
N SER A 476 -31.66 -2.62 -25.95
CA SER A 476 -30.67 -2.29 -26.99
C SER A 476 -29.62 -3.40 -27.19
N ILE A 477 -29.38 -4.24 -26.18
CA ILE A 477 -28.37 -5.31 -26.20
C ILE A 477 -28.91 -6.63 -26.78
N LYS A 478 -30.24 -6.84 -26.80
CA LYS A 478 -30.91 -8.01 -27.42
C LYS A 478 -30.48 -8.28 -28.86
N ASP A 479 -30.11 -7.25 -29.60
CA ASP A 479 -29.73 -7.36 -31.02
C ASP A 479 -28.26 -7.80 -31.23
N ILE A 480 -27.42 -7.76 -30.18
CA ILE A 480 -25.97 -7.93 -30.34
C ILE A 480 -25.52 -9.38 -30.02
N GLN A 481 -26.19 -10.10 -29.12
CA GLN A 481 -25.99 -11.54 -28.87
C GLN A 481 -27.26 -12.21 -28.31
N GLN A 482 -27.44 -13.52 -28.57
CA GLN A 482 -28.49 -14.39 -27.99
C GLN A 482 -28.30 -14.60 -26.47
N PHE A 483 -28.28 -13.52 -25.69
CA PHE A 483 -28.12 -13.58 -24.24
C PHE A 483 -29.48 -13.84 -23.57
N ASN A 484 -29.53 -14.83 -22.68
CA ASN A 484 -30.77 -15.22 -22.03
C ASN A 484 -31.12 -14.29 -20.84
N ILE A 485 -31.63 -13.10 -21.16
CA ILE A 485 -32.02 -12.04 -20.22
C ILE A 485 -33.01 -12.54 -19.14
N SER A 486 -33.74 -13.64 -19.38
CA SER A 486 -34.66 -14.20 -18.38
C SER A 486 -33.92 -14.67 -17.12
N LYS A 487 -32.66 -15.12 -17.22
CA LYS A 487 -31.86 -15.53 -16.06
C LYS A 487 -31.49 -14.34 -15.17
N LEU A 488 -31.19 -13.18 -15.75
CA LEU A 488 -30.88 -11.95 -15.01
C LEU A 488 -32.08 -11.42 -14.21
N LYS A 489 -33.29 -11.56 -14.75
CA LYS A 489 -34.52 -11.12 -14.06
C LYS A 489 -34.84 -11.92 -12.81
N ASN A 490 -34.38 -13.18 -12.74
CA ASN A 490 -34.57 -14.03 -11.57
C ASN A 490 -33.59 -13.70 -10.42
N LEU A 491 -32.57 -12.88 -10.69
CA LEU A 491 -31.57 -12.44 -9.71
C LEU A 491 -31.91 -11.08 -9.06
N GLN A 492 -32.97 -10.39 -9.52
CA GLN A 492 -33.55 -9.25 -8.81
C GLN A 492 -34.44 -9.74 -7.67
#